data_AF-A0A6A4AWJ0-F1
#
_entry.id   AF-A0A6A4AWJ0-F1
#
_cell.length_a   1.000
_cell.length_b   1.000
_cell.length_c   1.000
_cell.angle_alpha   90.00
_cell.angle_beta   90.00
_cell.angle_gamma   90.00
#
_symmetry.space_group_name_H-M   'P 1'
#
loop_
_entity.id
_entity.type
_entity.pdbx_description
1 polymer ?
#
loop_
_entity_poly.entity_id
_entity_poly.type
_entity_poly.pdbx_seq_one_letter_code
_entity_poly.pdbx_strand_id
1 'polypeptide(L)'
;MSWRAQVEKLLSTAHADDDDAAEAAVLAMIEAALTAAALERPKKKRRGGSIPGKAANIDRGREAADQRLYEDYFSPSPTYPEKLFRCRFRMSSRLFDRIVTAVTENDVYFTQRRDAIGVLGFSPRQKVIAALA
;
A
#
# COMPACT_ATOMS: atom_id res chain seq x y z
N MET A 1 -4.45 5.30 47.18
CA MET A 1 -3.97 3.91 47.27
C MET A 1 -2.63 3.83 46.54
N SER A 2 -1.58 3.35 47.22
CA SER A 2 -0.20 3.38 46.72
C SER A 2 0.03 2.27 45.69
N TRP A 3 0.53 2.62 44.50
CA TRP A 3 0.83 1.65 43.44
C TRP A 3 1.78 0.53 43.90
N ARG A 4 2.62 0.84 44.91
CA ARG A 4 3.54 -0.12 45.55
C ARG A 4 2.81 -1.26 46.27
N ALA A 5 1.72 -0.96 46.98
CA ALA A 5 0.93 -1.99 47.67
C ALA A 5 0.22 -2.92 46.68
N GLN A 6 -0.11 -2.41 45.50
CA GLN A 6 -0.73 -3.19 44.43
C GLN A 6 0.29 -4.11 43.74
N VAL A 7 1.55 -3.66 43.64
CA VAL A 7 2.67 -4.47 43.12
C VAL A 7 3.10 -5.54 44.11
N GLU A 8 3.19 -5.24 45.41
CA GLU A 8 3.50 -6.23 46.44
C GLU A 8 2.44 -7.33 46.53
N LYS A 9 1.17 -6.96 46.39
CA LYS A 9 0.06 -7.92 46.33
C LYS A 9 0.15 -8.84 45.12
N LEU A 10 0.62 -8.33 43.98
CA LEU A 10 0.82 -9.13 42.76
C LEU A 10 2.04 -10.04 42.87
N LEU A 11 3.10 -9.60 43.55
CA LEU A 11 4.30 -10.39 43.80
C LEU A 11 4.05 -11.55 44.78
N SER A 12 3.20 -11.37 45.80
CA SER A 12 2.88 -12.45 46.75
C SER A 12 2.00 -13.55 46.14
N THR A 13 1.22 -13.24 45.10
CA THR A 13 0.35 -14.20 44.42
C THR A 13 1.07 -15.07 43.38
N ALA A 14 2.34 -14.76 43.08
CA ALA A 14 3.11 -15.44 42.04
C ALA A 14 3.87 -16.69 42.53
N HIS A 15 3.74 -17.07 43.81
CA HIS A 15 4.47 -18.22 44.37
C HIS A 15 3.52 -19.30 44.90
N ALA A 16 2.84 -19.97 43.97
CA ALA A 16 2.20 -21.28 44.16
C ALA A 16 2.22 -22.05 42.83
N ASP A 17 2.82 -23.23 42.86
CA ASP A 17 3.29 -24.08 41.75
C ASP A 17 2.21 -24.63 40.80
N ASP A 18 2.45 -24.49 39.48
CA ASP A 18 2.33 -25.54 38.43
C ASP A 18 2.94 -24.98 37.12
N ASP A 19 4.25 -25.21 36.93
CA ASP A 19 5.15 -24.36 36.11
C ASP A 19 4.92 -24.44 34.58
N ASP A 20 4.33 -25.51 34.05
CA ASP A 20 4.09 -25.63 32.60
C ASP A 20 2.77 -25.00 32.14
N ALA A 21 1.74 -25.01 33.00
CA ALA A 21 0.41 -24.50 32.67
C ALA A 21 0.36 -22.97 32.73
N ALA A 22 1.10 -22.37 33.68
CA ALA A 22 1.22 -20.93 33.82
C ALA A 22 1.98 -20.30 32.65
N GLU A 23 3.10 -20.90 32.22
CA GLU A 23 3.84 -20.43 31.05
C GLU A 23 3.03 -20.57 29.75
N ALA A 24 2.31 -21.69 29.56
CA ALA A 24 1.43 -21.89 28.42
C ALA A 24 0.28 -20.86 28.38
N ALA A 25 -0.30 -20.51 29.54
CA ALA A 25 -1.32 -19.49 29.62
C ALA A 25 -0.78 -18.08 29.28
N VAL A 26 0.43 -17.76 29.75
CA VAL A 26 1.09 -16.48 29.43
C VAL A 26 1.43 -16.40 27.94
N LEU A 27 1.94 -17.49 27.34
CA LEU A 27 2.18 -17.59 25.90
C LEU A 27 0.90 -17.43 25.08
N ALA A 28 -0.19 -18.10 25.46
CA ALA A 28 -1.49 -17.97 24.81
C ALA A 28 -2.06 -16.55 24.93
N MET A 29 -1.86 -15.88 26.06
CA MET A 29 -2.26 -14.48 26.25
C MET A 29 -1.45 -13.52 25.36
N ILE A 30 -0.14 -13.74 25.21
CA ILE A 30 0.70 -12.95 24.31
C ILE A 30 0.29 -13.19 22.85
N GLU A 31 0.02 -14.42 22.46
CA GLU A 31 -0.43 -14.77 21.10
C GLU A 31 -1.81 -14.17 20.80
N ALA A 32 -2.74 -14.23 21.75
CA ALA A 32 -4.05 -13.60 21.66
C ALA A 32 -3.94 -12.06 21.58
N ALA A 33 -3.02 -11.45 22.34
CA ALA A 33 -2.76 -10.01 22.29
C ALA A 33 -2.13 -9.58 20.95
N LEU A 34 -1.21 -10.36 20.40
CA LEU A 34 -0.59 -10.11 19.09
C LEU A 34 -1.60 -10.27 17.95
N THR A 35 -2.48 -11.27 18.00
CA THR A 35 -3.56 -11.45 17.01
C THR A 35 -4.63 -10.36 17.13
N ALA A 36 -5.01 -9.95 18.34
CA ALA A 36 -5.91 -8.83 18.56
C ALA A 36 -5.30 -7.50 18.06
N ALA A 37 -4.02 -7.25 18.33
CA ALA A 37 -3.30 -6.08 17.84
C ALA A 37 -3.14 -6.08 16.30
N ALA A 38 -2.98 -7.25 15.68
CA ALA A 38 -2.95 -7.41 14.23
C ALA A 38 -4.31 -7.10 13.57
N LEU A 39 -5.43 -7.35 14.30
CA LEU A 39 -6.79 -7.01 13.87
C LEU A 39 -7.16 -5.54 14.15
N GLU A 40 -6.57 -4.94 15.19
CA GLU A 40 -6.69 -3.51 15.53
C GLU A 40 -5.98 -2.64 14.48
N ARG A 41 -6.61 -2.49 13.32
CA ARG A 41 -6.20 -1.49 12.34
C ARG A 41 -6.49 -0.10 12.93
N PRO A 42 -5.49 0.80 13.08
CA PRO A 42 -5.76 2.14 13.57
C PRO A 42 -6.81 2.81 12.70
N LYS A 43 -7.89 3.29 13.31
CA LYS A 43 -8.97 4.02 12.61
C LYS A 43 -8.35 5.24 11.94
N LYS A 44 -8.18 5.16 10.62
CA LYS A 44 -7.61 6.27 9.83
C LYS A 44 -8.51 7.50 10.03
N LYS A 45 -7.92 8.64 10.39
CA LYS A 45 -8.61 9.94 10.36
C LYS A 45 -9.22 10.11 8.96
N ARG A 46 -10.52 10.43 8.87
CA ARG A 46 -11.20 10.67 7.59
C ARG A 46 -10.54 11.89 6.94
N ARG A 47 -9.61 11.68 6.00
CA ARG A 47 -9.08 12.77 5.17
C ARG A 47 -10.27 13.31 4.36
N GLY A 48 -10.63 14.56 4.60
CA GLY A 48 -11.79 15.19 3.97
C GLY A 48 -11.62 15.19 2.46
N GLY A 49 -12.50 14.46 1.76
CA GLY A 49 -12.51 14.38 0.30
C GLY A 49 -12.97 15.68 -0.35
N SER A 50 -13.53 15.55 -1.56
CA SER A 50 -14.26 16.65 -2.19
C SER A 50 -15.48 16.98 -1.31
N ILE A 51 -15.51 18.19 -0.76
CA ILE A 51 -16.61 18.71 0.06
C ILE A 51 -17.27 19.82 -0.76
N PRO A 52 -18.61 19.89 -0.83
CA PRO A 52 -19.30 21.02 -1.44
C PRO A 52 -18.74 22.37 -0.95
N GLY A 53 -18.35 23.25 -1.86
CA GLY A 53 -17.70 24.54 -1.56
C GLY A 53 -16.16 24.55 -1.67
N LYS A 54 -15.51 23.39 -1.86
CA LYS A 54 -14.10 23.35 -2.30
C LYS A 54 -13.99 23.56 -3.82
N ALA A 55 -12.85 24.10 -4.26
CA ALA A 55 -12.54 24.27 -5.68
C ALA A 55 -12.67 22.95 -6.45
N ALA A 56 -13.19 23.04 -7.68
CA ALA A 56 -13.33 21.88 -8.55
C ALA A 56 -11.97 21.21 -8.80
N ASN A 57 -11.99 19.91 -9.04
CA ASN A 57 -10.79 19.18 -9.41
C ASN A 57 -10.31 19.64 -10.79
N ILE A 58 -9.04 20.03 -10.88
CA ILE A 58 -8.43 20.45 -12.14
C ILE A 58 -8.14 19.20 -12.98
N ASP A 59 -8.56 19.21 -14.24
CA ASP A 59 -8.13 18.19 -15.18
C ASP A 59 -6.67 18.43 -15.57
N ARG A 60 -5.82 17.46 -15.27
CA ARG A 60 -4.37 17.48 -15.59
C ARG A 60 -4.06 16.75 -16.90
N GLY A 61 -5.06 16.31 -17.64
CA GLY A 61 -4.90 15.62 -18.92
C GLY A 61 -4.25 14.25 -18.76
N ARG A 62 -4.82 13.38 -17.92
CA ARG A 62 -4.26 12.05 -17.60
C ARG A 62 -4.11 11.16 -18.84
N GLU A 63 -5.12 11.15 -19.70
CA GLU A 63 -5.14 10.37 -20.95
C GLU A 63 -4.10 10.90 -21.94
N ALA A 64 -4.06 12.22 -22.15
CA ALA A 64 -3.04 12.85 -22.99
C ALA A 64 -1.61 12.58 -22.48
N ALA A 65 -1.42 12.51 -21.16
CA ALA A 65 -0.14 12.13 -20.58
C ALA A 65 0.21 10.66 -20.82
N ASP A 66 -0.76 9.74 -20.83
CA ASP A 66 -0.52 8.32 -21.14
C ASP A 66 -0.13 8.15 -22.61
N GLN A 67 -0.83 8.86 -23.50
CA GLN A 67 -0.57 8.84 -24.92
C GLN A 67 0.84 9.34 -25.25
N ARG A 68 1.27 10.47 -24.69
CA ARG A 68 2.64 10.97 -24.84
C ARG A 68 3.68 9.99 -24.34
N LEU A 69 3.43 9.37 -23.18
CA LEU A 69 4.32 8.38 -22.59
C LEU A 69 4.44 7.12 -23.47
N TYR A 70 3.35 6.71 -24.11
CA TYR A 70 3.35 5.64 -25.10
C TYR A 70 4.18 6.02 -26.34
N GLU A 71 3.94 7.19 -26.91
CA GLU A 71 4.68 7.71 -28.07
C GLU A 71 6.18 7.79 -27.80
N ASP A 72 6.56 8.25 -26.61
CA ASP A 72 7.96 8.45 -26.21
C ASP A 72 8.77 7.16 -26.10
N TYR A 73 8.17 6.07 -25.60
CA TYR A 73 8.93 4.87 -25.20
C TYR A 73 8.42 3.54 -25.77
N PHE A 74 7.13 3.41 -26.05
CA PHE A 74 6.49 2.12 -26.33
C PHE A 74 5.87 2.03 -27.74
N SER A 75 5.82 3.13 -28.47
CA SER A 75 5.36 3.13 -29.85
C SER A 75 6.31 2.33 -30.76
N PRO A 76 5.84 1.88 -31.94
CA PRO A 76 6.71 1.18 -32.90
C PRO A 76 7.94 2.00 -33.33
N SER A 77 7.82 3.34 -33.30
CA SER A 77 8.88 4.30 -33.61
C SER A 77 9.02 5.29 -32.46
N PRO A 78 9.61 4.87 -31.31
CA PRO A 78 9.61 5.67 -30.10
C PRO A 78 10.51 6.88 -30.23
N THR A 79 10.10 8.02 -29.66
CA THR A 79 10.91 9.25 -29.61
C THR A 79 12.27 8.99 -28.95
N TYR A 80 12.28 8.18 -27.88
CA TYR A 80 13.47 7.80 -27.16
C TYR A 80 13.82 6.33 -27.42
N PRO A 81 15.05 6.03 -27.91
CA PRO A 81 15.46 4.66 -28.15
C PRO A 81 15.63 3.87 -26.85
N GLU A 82 15.60 2.53 -26.97
CA GLU A 82 15.74 1.56 -25.87
C GLU A 82 16.92 1.86 -24.92
N LYS A 83 18.04 2.37 -25.46
CA LYS A 83 19.21 2.76 -24.64
C LYS A 83 18.84 3.79 -23.57
N LEU A 84 18.05 4.80 -23.94
CA LEU A 84 17.61 5.84 -23.01
C LEU A 84 16.56 5.31 -22.03
N PHE A 85 15.66 4.43 -22.49
CA PHE A 85 14.73 3.72 -21.61
C PHE A 85 15.47 2.95 -20.51
N ARG A 86 16.50 2.18 -20.89
CA ARG A 86 17.35 1.45 -19.95
C ARG A 86 18.11 2.36 -19.00
N CYS A 87 18.57 3.53 -19.44
CA CYS A 87 19.19 4.50 -18.56
C CYS A 87 18.20 5.09 -17.54
N ARG A 88 16.97 5.38 -17.96
CA ARG A 88 15.90 5.96 -17.13
C ARG A 88 15.38 4.97 -16.08
N PHE A 89 14.95 3.79 -16.52
CA PHE A 89 14.25 2.81 -15.69
C PHE A 89 15.14 1.65 -15.22
N ARG A 90 16.40 1.62 -15.66
CA ARG A 90 17.41 0.59 -15.30
C ARG A 90 17.02 -0.84 -15.71
N MET A 91 16.08 -0.98 -16.65
CA MET A 91 15.58 -2.24 -17.19
C MET A 91 15.18 -2.10 -18.67
N SER A 92 14.95 -3.21 -19.38
CA SER A 92 14.46 -3.16 -20.76
C SER A 92 12.95 -2.88 -20.83
N SER A 93 12.49 -2.31 -21.95
CA SER A 93 11.06 -2.07 -22.22
C SER A 93 10.24 -3.36 -22.14
N ARG A 94 10.77 -4.46 -22.69
CA ARG A 94 10.14 -5.79 -22.62
C ARG A 94 9.98 -6.31 -21.19
N LEU A 95 10.97 -6.07 -20.32
CA LEU A 95 10.85 -6.48 -18.92
C LEU A 95 9.82 -5.61 -18.20
N PHE A 96 9.82 -4.32 -18.50
CA PHE A 96 8.83 -3.39 -17.97
C PHE A 96 7.40 -3.82 -18.36
N ASP A 97 7.14 -4.18 -19.62
CA ASP A 97 5.81 -4.65 -20.06
C ASP A 97 5.37 -5.91 -19.29
N ARG A 98 6.28 -6.85 -19.06
CA ARG A 98 5.99 -8.05 -18.25
C ARG A 98 5.63 -7.69 -16.81
N ILE A 99 6.34 -6.72 -16.21
CA ILE A 99 6.04 -6.23 -14.86
C ILE A 99 4.65 -5.60 -14.84
N VAL A 100 4.33 -4.75 -15.82
CA VAL A 100 3.01 -4.12 -15.90
C VAL A 100 1.91 -5.17 -16.00
N THR A 101 2.05 -6.17 -16.87
CA THR A 101 1.08 -7.27 -16.99
C THR A 101 0.95 -8.03 -15.68
N ALA A 102 2.06 -8.50 -15.11
CA ALA A 102 2.04 -9.27 -13.87
C ALA A 102 1.40 -8.48 -12.72
N VAL A 103 1.75 -7.21 -12.54
CA VAL A 103 1.19 -6.38 -11.47
C VAL A 103 -0.29 -6.09 -11.71
N THR A 104 -0.71 -5.87 -12.96
CA THR A 104 -2.12 -5.62 -13.31
C THR A 104 -2.99 -6.85 -13.05
N GLU A 105 -2.46 -8.06 -13.23
CA GLU A 105 -3.15 -9.32 -12.95
C GLU A 105 -3.26 -9.62 -11.45
N ASN A 106 -2.25 -9.24 -10.67
CA ASN A 106 -2.18 -9.57 -9.24
C ASN A 106 -2.82 -8.51 -8.32
N ASP A 107 -2.86 -7.24 -8.73
CA ASP A 107 -3.34 -6.14 -7.89
C ASP A 107 -4.37 -5.25 -8.61
N VAL A 108 -5.58 -5.23 -8.04
CA VAL A 108 -6.74 -4.43 -8.49
C VAL A 108 -6.42 -2.93 -8.53
N TYR A 109 -5.46 -2.45 -7.72
CA TYR A 109 -5.03 -1.07 -7.76
C TYR A 109 -4.45 -0.69 -9.12
N PHE A 110 -3.78 -1.60 -9.82
CA PHE A 110 -3.13 -1.31 -11.10
C PHE A 110 -4.09 -1.37 -12.28
N THR A 111 -5.19 -2.13 -12.18
CA THR A 111 -6.25 -2.13 -13.18
C THR A 111 -6.76 -0.72 -13.46
N GLN A 112 -6.87 -0.34 -14.74
CA GLN A 112 -7.46 0.93 -15.12
C GLN A 112 -8.98 0.83 -14.99
N ARG A 113 -9.58 1.74 -14.20
CA ARG A 113 -11.01 1.78 -13.94
C ARG A 113 -11.55 3.16 -14.27
N ARG A 114 -12.85 3.23 -14.55
CA ARG A 114 -13.55 4.50 -14.66
C ARG A 114 -13.91 5.01 -13.26
N ASP A 115 -13.71 6.29 -13.05
CA ASP A 115 -14.15 7.00 -11.85
C ASP A 115 -15.69 7.10 -11.85
N ALA A 116 -16.30 7.58 -10.75
CA ALA A 116 -17.76 7.67 -10.61
C ALA A 116 -18.45 8.55 -11.68
N ILE A 117 -17.68 9.39 -12.39
CA ILE A 117 -18.14 10.28 -13.46
C ILE A 117 -17.90 9.63 -14.85
N GLY A 118 -17.37 8.41 -14.91
CA GLY A 118 -17.09 7.68 -16.16
C GLY A 118 -15.73 7.99 -16.80
N VAL A 119 -14.93 8.88 -16.22
CA VAL A 119 -13.60 9.26 -16.70
C VAL A 119 -12.59 8.14 -16.41
N LEU A 120 -11.71 7.81 -17.36
CA LEU A 120 -10.67 6.81 -17.13
C LEU A 120 -9.62 7.30 -16.13
N GLY A 121 -9.30 6.44 -15.16
CA GLY A 121 -8.18 6.66 -14.24
C GLY A 121 -6.82 6.51 -14.92
N PHE A 122 -5.74 6.64 -14.13
CA PHE A 122 -4.38 6.40 -14.61
C PHE A 122 -4.21 4.99 -15.17
N SER A 123 -3.47 4.87 -16.27
CA SER A 123 -3.14 3.59 -16.87
C SER A 123 -2.22 2.76 -15.95
N PRO A 124 -2.16 1.43 -16.12
CA PRO A 124 -1.24 0.60 -15.33
C PRO A 124 0.22 0.99 -15.57
N ARG A 125 0.59 1.33 -16.81
CA ARG A 125 1.94 1.84 -17.15
C ARG A 125 2.27 3.12 -16.40
N GLN A 126 1.36 4.09 -16.36
CA GLN A 126 1.56 5.34 -15.62
C GLN A 126 1.78 5.09 -14.13
N LYS A 127 1.01 4.17 -13.54
CA LYS A 127 1.15 3.79 -12.12
C LYS A 127 2.49 3.13 -11.84
N VAL A 128 2.93 2.20 -12.70
CA VAL A 128 4.22 1.52 -12.55
C VAL A 128 5.38 2.50 -12.76
N ILE A 129 5.31 3.39 -13.74
CA ILE A 129 6.33 4.44 -13.94
C ILE A 129 6.40 5.36 -12.74
N ALA A 130 5.26 5.79 -12.19
CA ALA A 130 5.25 6.61 -10.98
C ALA A 130 5.86 5.92 -9.75
N ALA A 131 5.87 4.58 -9.71
CA ALA A 131 6.50 3.80 -8.65
C ALA A 131 8.00 3.56 -8.87
N LEU A 132 8.47 3.61 -10.12
CA LEU A 132 9.86 3.32 -10.50
C LEU A 132 10.72 4.57 -10.76
N ALA A 133 10.08 5.71 -11.08
CA ALA A 133 10.73 6.94 -11.58
C ALA A 133 11.27 7.87 -10.49
#